data_AF-H1L172-F1
#
_entry.id   AF-H1L172-F1
#
_cell.length_a   1.000
_cell.length_b   1.000
_cell.length_c   1.000
_cell.angle_alpha   90.00
_cell.angle_beta   90.00
_cell.angle_gamma   90.00
#
_symmetry.space_group_name_H-M   'P 1'
#
loop_
_entity.id
_entity.type
_entity.pdbx_description
1 polymer ?
#
loop_
_entity_poly.entity_id
_entity_poly.type
_entity_poly.pdbx_seq_one_letter_code
_entity_poly.pdbx_strand_id
1 'polypeptide(L)'
;LRKVGYVKLFCLYKNGKAVYYITNNLFMSSENSRGQNASWRIEEFHRGVKQCCNIGNFFVRKRFPVLGHISLAMRAFFILEKIRIDKKITWYEFRRELNRIAVGNAIISLCKETGLLLI
;
A
#
# COMPACT_ATOMS: atom_id res chain seq x y z
N LEU A 1 18.46 -32.03 -21.04
CA LEU A 1 17.78 -31.10 -20.10
C LEU A 1 18.42 -31.24 -18.71
N ARG A 2 19.01 -30.18 -18.15
CA ARG A 2 19.49 -30.17 -16.76
C ARG A 2 18.27 -30.39 -15.85
N LYS A 3 18.37 -31.32 -14.89
CA LYS A 3 17.31 -31.66 -13.93
C LYS A 3 16.92 -30.41 -13.14
N VAL A 4 15.82 -29.77 -13.51
CA VAL A 4 15.11 -28.83 -12.63
C VAL A 4 14.50 -29.65 -11.48
N GLY A 5 14.67 -29.15 -10.24
CA GLY A 5 14.26 -29.87 -9.03
C GLY A 5 12.76 -30.18 -8.97
N TYR A 6 12.37 -31.04 -8.03
CA TYR A 6 10.97 -31.40 -7.84
C TYR A 6 10.11 -30.20 -7.45
N VAL A 7 8.89 -30.16 -7.98
CA VAL A 7 7.84 -29.21 -7.61
C VAL A 7 6.58 -29.97 -7.23
N LYS A 8 5.75 -29.36 -6.39
CA LYS A 8 4.43 -29.86 -6.01
C LYS A 8 3.35 -29.00 -6.66
N LEU A 9 2.41 -29.66 -7.33
CA LEU A 9 1.18 -29.08 -7.85
C LEU A 9 0.03 -29.50 -6.95
N PHE A 10 -0.83 -28.56 -6.56
CA PHE A 10 -2.09 -28.85 -5.87
C PHE A 10 -3.17 -27.85 -6.28
N CYS A 11 -4.43 -28.28 -6.18
CA CYS A 11 -5.61 -27.48 -6.54
C CYS A 11 -6.42 -27.13 -5.30
N LEU A 12 -6.89 -25.89 -5.21
CA LEU A 12 -7.82 -25.42 -4.19
C LEU A 12 -9.08 -24.89 -4.85
N TYR A 13 -10.25 -25.23 -4.31
CA TYR A 13 -11.50 -24.63 -4.73
C TYR A 13 -11.78 -23.38 -3.89
N LYS A 14 -11.86 -22.20 -4.53
CA LYS A 14 -12.07 -20.90 -3.86
C LYS A 14 -13.02 -20.03 -4.65
N ASN A 15 -13.98 -19.41 -3.96
CA ASN A 15 -14.96 -18.49 -4.55
C ASN A 15 -15.61 -19.05 -5.84
N GLY A 16 -15.95 -20.34 -5.83
CA GLY A 16 -16.55 -21.03 -6.97
C GLY A 16 -15.60 -21.36 -8.13
N LYS A 17 -14.28 -21.18 -7.98
CA LYS A 17 -13.26 -21.45 -9.00
C LYS A 17 -12.15 -22.36 -8.50
N ALA A 18 -11.66 -23.23 -9.37
CA ALA A 18 -10.44 -24.00 -9.13
C ALA A 18 -9.20 -23.10 -9.32
N VAL A 19 -8.32 -23.09 -8.32
CA VAL A 19 -7.05 -22.34 -8.32
C VAL A 19 -5.90 -23.33 -8.13
N TYR A 20 -4.96 -23.34 -9.08
CA TYR A 20 -3.81 -24.23 -9.08
C TYR A 20 -2.57 -23.52 -8.52
N TYR A 21 -1.84 -24.20 -7.64
CA TYR A 21 -0.61 -23.71 -7.04
C TYR A 21 0.54 -24.64 -7.40
N ILE A 22 1.67 -24.05 -7.81
CA ILE A 22 2.94 -24.74 -8.04
C ILE A 22 3.95 -24.19 -7.04
N THR A 23 4.65 -25.08 -6.34
CA THR A 23 5.66 -24.70 -5.35
C THR A 23 6.84 -25.65 -5.36
N ASN A 24 8.03 -25.14 -5.06
CA ASN A 24 9.21 -25.98 -4.79
C ASN A 24 9.25 -26.50 -3.34
N ASN A 25 8.31 -26.06 -2.48
CA ASN A 25 8.14 -26.62 -1.14
C ASN A 25 7.22 -27.84 -1.18
N LEU A 26 7.80 -29.04 -1.22
CA LEU A 26 7.08 -30.32 -1.32
C LEU A 26 6.19 -30.62 -0.10
N PHE A 27 6.46 -30.00 1.04
CA PHE A 27 5.69 -30.18 2.28
C PHE A 27 4.53 -29.17 2.42
N MET A 28 4.37 -28.24 1.47
CA MET A 28 3.26 -27.31 1.48
C MET A 28 1.93 -28.05 1.30
N SER A 29 0.99 -27.83 2.21
CA SER A 29 -0.38 -28.33 2.12
C SER A 29 -1.35 -27.19 1.79
N SER A 30 -2.57 -27.56 1.41
CA SER A 30 -3.71 -26.63 1.25
C SER A 30 -3.96 -25.79 2.50
N GLU A 31 -3.76 -26.36 3.69
CA GLU A 31 -3.96 -25.72 4.99
C GLU A 31 -2.79 -24.79 5.37
N ASN A 32 -1.57 -25.10 4.95
CA ASN A 32 -0.36 -24.31 5.24
C ASN A 32 0.00 -23.37 4.07
N SER A 33 -1.00 -22.87 3.35
CA SER A 33 -0.81 -21.99 2.20
C SER A 33 -0.39 -20.57 2.61
N ARG A 34 0.75 -20.42 3.31
CA ARG A 34 1.33 -19.13 3.70
C ARG A 34 1.54 -18.19 2.50
N GLY A 35 1.77 -18.77 1.32
CA GLY A 35 1.93 -18.02 0.07
C GLY A 35 0.74 -17.12 -0.27
N GLN A 36 -0.49 -17.50 0.11
CA GLN A 36 -1.68 -16.70 -0.16
C GLN A 36 -1.80 -15.49 0.77
N ASN A 37 -1.45 -15.65 2.05
CA ASN A 37 -1.37 -14.52 2.97
C ASN A 37 -0.26 -13.56 2.54
N ALA A 38 0.85 -14.07 2.02
CA ALA A 38 1.92 -13.24 1.49
C ALA A 38 1.49 -12.47 0.23
N SER A 39 0.75 -13.11 -0.68
CA SER A 39 0.25 -12.42 -1.89
C SER A 39 -0.79 -11.35 -1.56
N TRP A 40 -1.68 -11.60 -0.59
CA TRP A 40 -2.63 -10.57 -0.16
C TRP A 40 -1.94 -9.38 0.50
N ARG A 41 -0.91 -9.61 1.31
CA ARG A 41 -0.13 -8.53 1.93
C ARG A 41 0.53 -7.61 0.91
N ILE A 42 0.98 -8.12 -0.24
CA ILE A 42 1.54 -7.27 -1.29
C ILE A 42 0.46 -6.42 -1.98
N GLU A 43 -0.76 -6.96 -2.12
CA GLU A 43 -1.90 -6.20 -2.62
C GLU A 43 -2.36 -5.11 -1.66
N GLU A 44 -2.40 -5.40 -0.35
CA GLU A 44 -2.69 -4.42 0.70
C GLU A 44 -1.65 -3.30 0.70
N PHE A 45 -0.36 -3.66 0.60
CA PHE A 45 0.74 -2.71 0.44
C PHE A 45 0.52 -1.81 -0.78
N HIS A 46 0.28 -2.39 -1.97
CA HIS A 46 0.05 -1.61 -3.18
C HIS A 46 -1.16 -0.68 -3.06
N ARG A 47 -2.25 -1.15 -2.44
CA ARG A 47 -3.46 -0.35 -2.21
C ARG A 47 -3.18 0.82 -1.28
N GLY A 48 -2.52 0.55 -0.16
CA GLY A 48 -2.13 1.56 0.83
C GLY A 48 -1.26 2.66 0.21
N VAL A 49 -0.21 2.28 -0.52
CA VAL A 49 0.71 3.24 -1.16
C VAL A 49 -0.03 4.08 -2.22
N LYS A 50 -0.88 3.47 -3.05
CA LYS A 50 -1.66 4.19 -4.07
C LYS A 50 -2.62 5.20 -3.46
N GLN A 51 -3.39 4.77 -2.45
CA GLN A 51 -4.47 5.58 -1.89
C GLN A 51 -3.97 6.62 -0.87
N CYS A 52 -2.94 6.30 -0.09
CA CYS A 52 -2.46 7.20 0.97
C CYS A 52 -1.29 8.08 0.52
N CYS A 53 -0.49 7.64 -0.44
CA CYS A 53 0.73 8.33 -0.87
C CYS A 53 0.74 8.77 -2.34
N ASN A 54 -0.36 8.56 -3.08
CA ASN A 54 -0.51 9.07 -4.44
C ASN A 54 0.61 8.64 -5.40
N ILE A 55 1.21 7.46 -5.22
CA ILE A 55 2.39 7.02 -6.00
C ILE A 55 2.15 7.00 -7.52
N GLY A 56 0.91 6.82 -7.97
CA GLY A 56 0.52 6.84 -9.39
C GLY A 56 0.01 8.19 -9.90
N ASN A 57 -0.13 9.19 -9.04
CA ASN A 57 -0.71 10.50 -9.38
C ASN A 57 0.39 11.53 -9.58
N PHE A 58 1.00 11.54 -10.78
CA PHE A 58 1.98 12.52 -11.20
C PHE A 58 1.84 12.81 -12.70
N PHE A 59 2.08 14.06 -13.12
CA PHE A 59 1.95 14.48 -14.53
C PHE A 59 3.29 14.51 -15.28
N VAL A 60 4.40 14.35 -14.57
CA VAL A 60 5.75 14.40 -15.14
C VAL A 60 6.08 13.12 -15.93
N ARG A 61 6.79 13.27 -17.06
CA ARG A 61 7.21 12.13 -17.92
C ARG A 61 8.72 11.91 -17.97
N LYS A 62 9.51 12.81 -17.39
CA LYS A 62 10.98 12.68 -17.33
C LYS A 62 11.36 11.66 -16.26
N ARG A 63 12.35 10.81 -16.57
CA ARG A 63 12.83 9.72 -15.70
C ARG A 63 13.10 10.17 -14.26
N PHE A 64 13.91 11.21 -14.07
CA PHE A 64 14.33 11.65 -12.74
C PHE A 64 13.16 12.15 -11.87
N PRO A 65 12.28 13.06 -12.35
CA PRO A 65 11.07 13.44 -11.61
C PRO A 65 10.17 12.26 -11.24
N VAL A 66 9.97 11.29 -12.14
CA VAL A 66 9.16 10.09 -11.86
C VAL A 66 9.79 9.25 -10.74
N LEU A 67 11.10 8.99 -10.83
CA LEU A 67 11.83 8.26 -9.79
C LEU A 67 11.80 9.01 -8.45
N GLY A 68 11.93 10.34 -8.47
CA GLY A 68 11.81 11.18 -7.29
C GLY A 68 10.44 11.07 -6.62
N HIS A 69 9.37 11.15 -7.41
CA HIS A 69 7.99 10.97 -6.91
C HIS A 69 7.78 9.60 -6.28
N ILE A 70 8.19 8.53 -6.97
CA ILE A 70 8.10 7.16 -6.48
C ILE A 70 8.89 7.00 -5.17
N SER A 71 10.12 7.52 -5.10
CA SER A 71 10.96 7.45 -3.90
C SER A 71 10.31 8.17 -2.71
N LEU A 72 9.77 9.37 -2.95
CA LEU A 72 9.11 10.16 -1.92
C LEU A 72 7.83 9.47 -1.42
N ALA A 73 7.01 8.94 -2.32
CA ALA A 73 5.79 8.21 -1.96
C ALA A 73 6.10 6.97 -1.12
N MET A 74 7.17 6.22 -1.46
CA MET A 74 7.61 5.05 -0.68
C MET A 74 8.10 5.45 0.72
N ARG A 75 8.91 6.52 0.83
CA ARG A 75 9.36 7.05 2.13
C ARG A 75 8.17 7.48 3.00
N ALA A 76 7.22 8.21 2.42
CA ALA A 76 6.00 8.62 3.11
C ALA A 76 5.21 7.39 3.59
N PHE A 77 5.10 6.36 2.77
CA PHE A 77 4.40 5.14 3.16
C PHE A 77 5.08 4.40 4.31
N PHE A 78 6.41 4.32 4.35
CA PHE A 78 7.11 3.72 5.50
C PHE A 78 6.87 4.48 6.81
N ILE A 79 6.77 5.81 6.74
CA ILE A 79 6.39 6.62 7.90
C ILE A 79 4.95 6.30 8.32
N LEU A 80 4.01 6.23 7.37
CA LEU A 80 2.62 5.82 7.65
C LEU A 80 2.55 4.43 8.27
N GLU A 81 3.36 3.48 7.79
CA GLU A 81 3.42 2.12 8.32
C GLU A 81 3.93 2.08 9.75
N LYS A 82 5.00 2.83 10.04
CA LYS A 82 5.51 2.97 11.40
C LYS A 82 4.42 3.51 12.33
N ILE A 83 3.69 4.55 11.90
CA ILE A 83 2.61 5.15 12.70
C ILE A 83 1.44 4.18 12.88
N ARG A 84 1.08 3.41 11.84
CA ARG A 84 0.05 2.37 11.91
C ARG A 84 0.38 1.35 13.00
N ILE A 85 1.63 0.90 13.04
CA ILE A 85 2.12 -0.08 14.02
C ILE A 85 2.15 0.54 15.42
N ASP A 86 2.77 1.72 15.57
CA ASP A 86 3.01 2.35 16.86
C ASP A 86 1.70 2.82 17.53
N LYS A 87 0.75 3.36 16.74
CA LYS A 87 -0.51 3.91 17.24
C LYS A 87 -1.70 2.97 17.10
N LYS A 88 -1.54 1.82 16.45
CA LYS A 88 -2.62 0.84 16.16
C LYS A 88 -3.85 1.45 15.45
N ILE A 89 -3.62 2.46 14.62
CA ILE A 89 -4.64 3.09 13.75
C ILE A 89 -4.42 2.69 12.31
N THR A 90 -5.43 2.77 11.44
CA THR A 90 -5.24 2.44 10.01
C THR A 90 -4.52 3.56 9.26
N TRP A 91 -3.89 3.26 8.10
CA TRP A 91 -3.31 4.29 7.22
C TRP A 91 -4.36 5.33 6.82
N TYR A 92 -5.58 4.89 6.56
CA TYR A 92 -6.69 5.74 6.13
C TYR A 92 -7.14 6.69 7.23
N GLU A 93 -7.24 6.22 8.47
CA GLU A 93 -7.54 7.08 9.62
C GLU A 93 -6.50 8.18 9.76
N PHE A 94 -5.22 7.81 9.81
CA PHE A 94 -4.16 8.78 9.98
C PHE A 94 -4.08 9.76 8.80
N ARG A 95 -4.25 9.27 7.56
CA ARG A 95 -4.28 10.12 6.36
C ARG A 95 -5.43 11.11 6.36
N ARG A 96 -6.64 10.67 6.78
CA ARG A 96 -7.80 11.56 6.91
C ARG A 96 -7.56 12.64 7.95
N GLU A 97 -6.97 12.29 9.08
CA GLU A 97 -6.67 13.24 10.15
C GLU A 97 -5.64 14.28 9.70
N LEU A 98 -4.54 13.84 9.08
CA LEU A 98 -3.56 14.74 8.49
C LEU A 98 -4.19 15.71 7.47
N ASN A 99 -5.07 15.20 6.61
CA ASN A 99 -5.76 16.06 5.64
C ASN A 99 -6.66 17.09 6.31
N ARG A 100 -7.40 16.72 7.35
CA ARG A 100 -8.25 17.65 8.11
C ARG A 100 -7.43 18.77 8.74
N ILE A 101 -6.32 18.42 9.40
CA ILE A 101 -5.42 19.40 10.02
C ILE A 101 -4.81 20.33 8.96
N ALA A 102 -4.27 19.77 7.88
CA ALA A 102 -3.61 20.56 6.84
C ALA A 102 -4.58 21.53 6.14
N VAL A 103 -5.76 21.02 5.73
CA VAL A 103 -6.78 21.84 5.06
C VAL A 103 -7.38 22.88 6.02
N GLY A 104 -7.68 22.49 7.25
CA GLY A 104 -8.20 23.41 8.27
C GLY A 104 -7.23 24.56 8.53
N ASN A 105 -5.95 24.27 8.72
CA ASN A 105 -4.92 25.29 8.91
C ASN A 105 -4.77 26.20 7.70
N ALA A 106 -4.83 25.65 6.49
CA ALA A 106 -4.75 26.44 5.26
C ALA A 106 -5.93 27.41 5.12
N ILE A 107 -7.16 26.94 5.38
CA ILE A 107 -8.37 27.78 5.35
C ILE A 107 -8.27 28.90 6.39
N ILE A 108 -7.85 28.58 7.62
CA ILE A 108 -7.67 29.59 8.69
C ILE A 108 -6.64 30.65 8.28
N SER A 109 -5.52 30.25 7.66
CA SER A 109 -4.51 31.20 7.16
C SER A 109 -5.12 32.14 6.12
N LEU A 110 -5.84 31.58 5.15
CA LEU A 110 -6.50 32.36 4.10
C LEU A 110 -7.51 33.36 4.67
N CYS A 111 -8.38 32.93 5.59
CA CYS A 111 -9.36 33.83 6.22
C CYS A 111 -8.69 34.98 6.96
N LYS A 112 -7.53 34.76 7.59
CA LYS A 112 -6.73 35.83 8.23
C LYS A 112 -6.17 36.80 7.22
N GLU A 113 -5.57 36.29 6.14
CA GLU A 113 -4.97 37.10 5.07
C GLU A 113 -6.01 37.97 4.35
N THR A 114 -7.23 37.46 4.17
CA THR A 114 -8.32 38.16 3.48
C THR A 114 -9.20 39.02 4.39
N GLY A 115 -8.88 39.12 5.69
CA GLY A 115 -9.69 39.87 6.67
C GLY A 115 -11.09 39.28 6.91
N LEU A 116 -11.30 38.02 6.54
CA LEU A 116 -12.56 37.27 6.73
C LEU A 116 -12.65 36.65 8.14
N LEU A 117 -11.55 36.62 8.89
CA LEU A 117 -11.56 36.22 10.29
C LEU A 117 -12.03 37.40 11.18
N LEU A 118 -13.34 37.66 11.19
CA LEU A 118 -13.98 38.52 12.17
C LEU A 118 -14.41 37.64 13.36
N ILE A 119 -13.61 37.70 14.43
CA ILE A 119 -13.82 37.09 15.76
C ILE A 119 -13.41 35.61 15.85
#